data_AF-A0A5C8WTC8-F1
#
_entry.id   AF-A0A5C8WTC8-F1
#
_cell.length_a   1.000
_cell.length_b   1.000
_cell.length_c   1.000
_cell.angle_alpha   90.00
_cell.angle_beta   90.00
_cell.angle_gamma   90.00
#
_symmetry.space_group_name_H-M   'P 1'
#
loop_
_entity.id
_entity.type
_entity.pdbx_description
1 polymer ?
#
loop_
_entity_poly.entity_id
_entity_poly.type
_entity_poly.pdbx_seq_one_letter_code
_entity_poly.pdbx_strand_id
1 'polypeptide(L)'
;MTLRSETPPSPANLDFGTPPDDENPTSAQLKADIDSGRTGDKVSHGDVGAAPLGTCDEAGDTPPTPQRIKLARENEAASERVRAAADVHGERSWVMPLFYGAVVAIPVVVGAAILLLR
;
A
#
# COMPACT_ATOMS: atom_id res chain seq x y z
N MET A 1 -9.47 19.76 -9.72
CA MET A 1 -8.68 18.52 -9.69
C MET A 1 -7.26 18.85 -10.14
N THR A 2 -6.39 19.19 -9.20
CA THR A 2 -4.95 19.34 -9.44
C THR A 2 -4.38 17.96 -9.72
N LEU A 3 -3.78 17.76 -10.90
CA LEU A 3 -3.03 16.56 -11.24
C LEU A 3 -1.97 16.32 -10.15
N ARG A 4 -2.20 15.36 -9.26
CA ARG A 4 -1.15 14.89 -8.36
C ARG A 4 -0.24 13.98 -9.17
N SER A 5 1.05 14.33 -9.22
CA SER A 5 2.09 13.55 -9.92
C SER A 5 2.15 12.07 -9.50
N GLU A 6 1.58 11.77 -8.33
CA GLU A 6 1.51 10.46 -7.69
C GLU A 6 0.55 9.48 -8.39
N THR A 7 -0.31 9.94 -9.31
CA THR A 7 -1.16 9.03 -10.09
C THR A 7 -0.38 8.55 -11.32
N PRO A 8 0.05 7.29 -11.38
CA PRO A 8 0.85 6.78 -12.48
C PRO A 8 0.06 6.80 -13.80
N PRO A 9 0.74 6.81 -14.96
CA PRO A 9 0.06 6.80 -16.25
C PRO A 9 -0.61 5.45 -16.51
N SER A 10 -1.59 5.45 -17.41
CA SER A 10 -2.17 4.21 -17.92
C SER A 10 -1.10 3.37 -18.62
N PRO A 11 -1.10 2.03 -18.44
CA PRO A 11 -2.12 1.18 -17.80
C PRO A 11 -1.98 0.98 -16.29
N ALA A 12 -0.96 1.54 -15.64
CA ALA A 12 -0.73 1.30 -14.21
C ALA A 12 -1.78 1.97 -13.31
N ASN A 13 -2.52 2.97 -13.82
CA ASN A 13 -3.64 3.59 -13.10
C ASN A 13 -4.94 2.78 -13.09
N LEU A 14 -4.96 1.59 -13.70
CA LEU A 14 -6.15 0.75 -13.74
C LEU A 14 -6.38 0.13 -12.36
N ASP A 15 -7.64 0.10 -11.95
CA ASP A 15 -8.09 -0.67 -10.79
C ASP A 15 -8.30 -2.12 -11.23
N PHE A 16 -7.45 -3.02 -10.74
CA PHE A 16 -7.54 -4.46 -10.99
C PHE A 16 -8.57 -5.14 -10.09
N GLY A 17 -9.15 -4.40 -9.13
CA GLY A 17 -10.17 -4.86 -8.21
C GLY A 17 -9.67 -5.89 -7.21
N THR A 18 -10.61 -6.40 -6.43
CA THR A 18 -10.38 -7.56 -5.58
C THR A 18 -10.81 -8.82 -6.33
N PRO A 19 -9.95 -9.85 -6.43
CA PRO A 19 -10.33 -11.11 -7.03
C PRO A 19 -11.38 -11.83 -6.16
N PRO A 20 -12.35 -12.52 -6.76
CA PRO A 20 -13.31 -13.31 -6.00
C PRO A 20 -12.63 -14.46 -5.25
N ASP A 21 -13.29 -14.95 -4.21
CA ASP A 21 -12.91 -16.19 -3.56
C ASP A 21 -13.27 -17.38 -4.47
N ASP A 22 -12.35 -18.33 -4.62
CA ASP A 22 -12.48 -19.51 -5.47
C ASP A 22 -11.90 -20.73 -4.73
N GLU A 23 -12.50 -21.90 -4.91
CA GLU A 23 -11.98 -23.15 -4.36
C GLU A 23 -10.66 -23.57 -5.02
N ASN A 24 -10.46 -23.22 -6.29
CA ASN A 24 -9.26 -23.51 -7.06
C ASN A 24 -8.59 -22.23 -7.55
N PRO A 25 -7.95 -21.46 -6.65
CA PRO A 25 -7.46 -20.14 -7.01
C PRO A 25 -6.27 -20.20 -7.97
N THR A 26 -6.11 -19.15 -8.78
CA THR A 26 -5.05 -19.00 -9.77
C THR A 26 -3.94 -18.05 -9.31
N SER A 27 -2.76 -18.15 -9.92
CA SER A 27 -1.64 -17.23 -9.65
C SER A 27 -1.99 -15.77 -9.99
N ALA A 28 -2.90 -15.55 -10.95
CA ALA A 28 -3.44 -14.23 -11.26
C ALA A 28 -4.28 -13.65 -10.11
N GLN A 29 -5.09 -14.47 -9.44
CA GLN A 29 -5.84 -14.03 -8.25
C GLN A 29 -4.91 -13.72 -7.08
N LEU A 30 -3.88 -14.53 -6.84
CA LEU A 30 -2.88 -14.21 -5.82
C LEU A 30 -2.14 -12.90 -6.14
N LYS A 31 -1.74 -12.69 -7.40
CA LYS A 31 -1.15 -11.42 -7.84
C LYS A 31 -2.10 -10.24 -7.59
N ALA A 32 -3.39 -10.40 -7.88
CA ALA A 32 -4.39 -9.37 -7.65
C ALA A 32 -4.60 -9.06 -6.15
N ASP A 33 -4.50 -10.06 -5.26
CA ASP A 33 -4.50 -9.81 -3.81
C ASP A 33 -3.30 -8.96 -3.38
N ILE A 34 -2.12 -9.23 -3.93
CA ILE A 34 -0.92 -8.41 -3.68
C ILE A 34 -1.13 -7.01 -4.26
N ASP A 35 -1.49 -6.90 -5.55
CA ASP A 35 -1.75 -5.63 -6.28
C ASP A 35 -2.79 -4.75 -5.59
N SER A 36 -3.83 -5.33 -4.96
CA SER A 36 -4.83 -4.58 -4.18
C SER A 36 -4.35 -4.12 -2.80
N GLY A 37 -3.14 -4.51 -2.39
CA GLY A 37 -2.58 -4.23 -1.07
C GLY A 37 -3.15 -5.10 0.06
N ARG A 38 -3.91 -6.16 -0.27
CA ARG A 38 -4.52 -7.06 0.73
C ARG A 38 -3.48 -7.80 1.57
N THR A 39 -2.33 -8.10 0.99
CA THR A 39 -1.22 -8.77 1.71
C THR A 39 -0.43 -7.83 2.60
N GLY A 40 -0.58 -6.51 2.44
CA GLY A 40 0.13 -5.51 3.22
C GLY A 40 1.61 -5.33 2.86
N ASP A 41 2.17 -6.15 1.97
CA ASP A 41 3.56 -6.01 1.50
C ASP A 41 3.75 -4.81 0.59
N LYS A 42 2.66 -4.32 0.01
CA LYS A 42 2.66 -3.14 -0.84
C LYS A 42 1.35 -2.37 -0.76
N VAL A 43 1.41 -1.12 -1.19
CA VAL A 43 0.23 -0.26 -1.35
C VAL A 43 -0.60 -0.71 -2.55
N SER A 44 -1.90 -0.41 -2.55
CA SER A 44 -2.82 -0.75 -3.64
C SER A 44 -2.36 -0.07 -4.94
N HIS A 45 -1.73 -0.84 -5.80
CA HIS A 45 -1.21 -0.42 -7.08
C HIS A 45 -0.90 -1.64 -7.95
N GLY A 46 -1.41 -1.64 -9.18
CA GLY A 46 -1.17 -2.73 -10.11
C GLY A 46 0.16 -2.62 -10.82
N ASP A 47 1.02 -3.61 -10.60
CA ASP A 47 2.32 -3.67 -11.26
C ASP A 47 2.21 -4.39 -12.61
N VAL A 48 2.16 -3.60 -13.69
CA VAL A 48 2.13 -4.09 -15.08
C VAL A 48 3.52 -4.48 -15.58
N GLY A 49 4.58 -3.94 -14.96
CA GLY A 49 5.97 -4.25 -15.32
C GLY A 49 6.46 -5.57 -14.69
N ALA A 50 5.81 -6.02 -13.61
CA ALA A 50 6.09 -7.31 -13.01
C ALA A 50 5.67 -8.47 -13.91
N ALA A 51 6.56 -9.47 -14.00
CA ALA A 51 6.21 -10.75 -14.60
C ALA A 51 5.04 -11.41 -13.83
N PRO A 52 4.20 -12.21 -14.50
CA PRO A 52 3.19 -13.02 -13.82
C PRO A 52 3.82 -13.92 -12.74
N LEU A 53 3.07 -14.16 -11.66
CA LEU A 53 3.52 -15.06 -10.61
C LEU A 53 3.65 -16.51 -11.14
N GLY A 54 4.76 -17.16 -10.80
CA GLY A 54 5.02 -18.55 -11.18
C GLY A 54 5.60 -18.75 -12.58
N THR A 55 5.92 -17.68 -13.35
CA THR A 55 6.52 -17.83 -14.69
C THR A 55 7.81 -18.66 -14.70
N CYS A 56 8.66 -18.52 -13.68
CA CYS A 56 9.87 -19.34 -13.57
C CYS A 56 9.55 -20.81 -13.24
N ASP A 57 8.57 -21.05 -12.37
CA ASP A 57 8.12 -22.39 -12.01
C ASP A 57 7.51 -23.12 -13.19
N GLU A 58 6.71 -22.42 -14.01
CA GLU A 58 6.18 -22.90 -15.29
C GLU A 58 7.30 -23.22 -16.29
N ALA A 59 8.29 -22.32 -16.42
CA ALA A 59 9.45 -22.56 -17.29
C ALA A 59 10.30 -23.78 -16.83
N GLY A 60 10.25 -24.10 -15.54
CA GLY A 60 10.86 -25.29 -14.95
C GLY A 60 9.99 -26.55 -15.01
N ASP A 61 8.84 -26.52 -15.69
CA ASP A 61 7.85 -27.61 -15.73
C ASP A 61 7.30 -28.00 -14.34
N THR A 62 7.19 -27.01 -13.45
CA THR A 62 6.76 -27.17 -12.05
C THR A 62 5.72 -26.12 -11.62
N PRO A 63 4.64 -25.89 -12.38
CA PRO A 63 3.68 -24.82 -12.08
C PRO A 63 3.04 -24.97 -10.69
N PRO A 64 2.72 -23.85 -10.00
CA PRO A 64 2.11 -23.90 -8.68
C PRO A 64 0.71 -24.52 -8.74
N THR A 65 0.42 -25.43 -7.82
CA THR A 65 -0.92 -26.05 -7.74
C THR A 65 -1.92 -25.09 -7.10
N PRO A 66 -3.23 -25.21 -7.40
CA PRO A 66 -4.27 -24.39 -6.79
C PRO A 66 -4.26 -24.45 -5.25
N GLN A 67 -3.91 -25.59 -4.67
CA GLN A 67 -3.81 -25.76 -3.21
C GLN A 67 -2.66 -24.96 -2.62
N ARG A 68 -1.51 -24.88 -3.31
CA ARG A 68 -0.39 -24.03 -2.88
C ARG A 68 -0.77 -22.55 -2.99
N ILE A 69 -1.45 -22.17 -4.07
CA ILE A 69 -1.94 -20.79 -4.25
C ILE A 69 -2.93 -20.43 -3.15
N LYS A 70 -3.89 -21.32 -2.84
CA LYS A 70 -4.85 -21.11 -1.76
C LYS A 70 -4.17 -20.91 -0.41
N LEU A 71 -3.22 -21.78 -0.09
CA LEU A 71 -2.44 -21.68 1.15
C LEU A 71 -1.64 -20.37 1.21
N ALA A 72 -1.08 -19.90 0.09
CA ALA A 72 -0.41 -18.61 0.02
C ALA A 72 -1.40 -17.46 0.26
N ARG A 73 -2.56 -17.43 -0.40
CA ARG A 73 -3.62 -16.43 -0.18
C ARG A 73 -4.06 -16.35 1.28
N GLU A 74 -4.18 -17.50 1.95
CA GLU A 74 -4.55 -17.58 3.37
C GLU A 74 -3.45 -17.07 4.31
N ASN A 75 -2.18 -17.43 4.06
CA ASN A 75 -1.05 -17.08 4.93
C ASN A 75 -0.50 -15.67 4.71
N GLU A 76 -0.57 -15.17 3.49
CA GLU A 76 -0.02 -13.86 3.11
C GLU A 76 -1.03 -12.72 3.33
N ALA A 77 -2.28 -13.02 3.68
CA ALA A 77 -3.26 -12.00 3.99
C ALA A 77 -2.84 -11.19 5.23
N ALA A 78 -2.68 -9.87 5.06
CA ALA A 78 -2.39 -8.99 6.18
C ALA A 78 -3.57 -8.93 7.15
N SER A 79 -3.24 -8.85 8.43
CA SER A 79 -4.21 -8.51 9.47
C SER A 79 -4.87 -7.14 9.19
N GLU A 80 -6.09 -6.95 9.66
CA GLU A 80 -6.79 -5.66 9.53
C GLU A 80 -5.99 -4.48 10.07
N ARG A 81 -5.23 -4.69 11.16
CA ARG A 81 -4.36 -3.67 11.75
C ARG A 81 -3.26 -3.23 10.78
N VAL A 82 -2.63 -4.18 10.09
CA VAL A 82 -1.56 -3.88 9.12
C VAL A 82 -2.14 -3.14 7.92
N ARG A 83 -3.30 -3.59 7.39
CA ARG A 83 -3.98 -2.89 6.29
C ARG A 83 -4.41 -1.48 6.67
N ALA A 84 -4.96 -1.29 7.87
CA ALA A 84 -5.39 0.01 8.37
C ALA A 84 -4.22 0.96 8.70
N ALA A 85 -3.01 0.44 8.90
CA ALA A 85 -1.82 1.25 9.11
C ALA A 85 -1.25 1.82 7.81
N ALA A 86 -1.68 1.32 6.64
CA ALA A 86 -1.22 1.83 5.34
C ALA A 86 -1.83 3.22 5.07
N ASP A 87 -1.01 4.27 5.19
CA ASP A 87 -1.41 5.66 4.88
C ASP A 87 -1.00 6.04 3.45
N VAL A 88 -1.63 5.39 2.46
CA VAL A 88 -1.25 5.50 1.03
C VAL A 88 -1.44 6.91 0.47
N HIS A 89 -2.44 7.65 0.98
CA HIS A 89 -2.85 8.94 0.42
C HIS A 89 -2.65 10.13 1.37
N GLY A 90 -1.96 9.93 2.50
CA GLY A 90 -1.76 10.97 3.50
C GLY A 90 -3.07 11.42 4.13
N GLU A 91 -3.91 10.46 4.56
CA GLU A 91 -5.12 10.73 5.34
C GLU A 91 -4.80 11.52 6.62
N ARG A 92 -3.55 11.42 7.09
CA ARG A 92 -2.96 12.27 8.14
C ARG A 92 -2.34 13.57 7.63
N SER A 93 -2.91 14.16 6.58
CA SER A 93 -2.45 15.45 6.04
C SER A 93 -2.42 16.60 7.05
N TRP A 94 -3.16 16.48 8.16
CA TRP A 94 -3.16 17.43 9.29
C TRP A 94 -1.90 17.38 10.17
N VAL A 95 -1.11 16.30 10.11
CA VAL A 95 0.08 16.13 10.94
C VAL A 95 1.16 17.14 10.58
N MET A 96 1.38 17.38 9.28
CA MET A 96 2.37 18.35 8.81
C MET A 96 2.06 19.79 9.25
N PRO A 97 0.85 20.36 9.06
CA PRO A 97 0.54 21.69 9.56
C PRO A 97 0.58 21.78 11.09
N LEU A 98 0.17 20.73 11.82
CA LEU A 98 0.35 20.71 13.28
C LEU A 98 1.84 20.78 13.66
N PHE A 99 2.67 19.97 13.01
CA PHE A 99 4.12 19.96 13.25
C PHE A 99 4.74 21.33 12.98
N TYR A 100 4.44 21.94 11.83
CA TYR A 100 4.92 23.30 11.52
C TYR A 100 4.42 24.33 12.54
N GLY A 101 3.15 24.23 12.96
CA GLY A 101 2.59 25.06 14.01
C GLY A 101 3.37 24.94 15.33
N ALA A 102 3.70 23.72 15.76
CA ALA A 102 4.49 23.47 16.96
C ALA A 102 5.92 24.03 16.83
N VAL A 103 6.58 23.81 15.70
CA VAL A 103 7.94 24.31 15.40
C VAL A 103 8.00 25.83 15.47
N VAL A 104 6.95 26.54 15.06
CA VAL A 104 6.88 28.01 15.13
C VAL A 104 6.44 28.49 16.52
N ALA A 105 5.43 27.85 17.13
CA ALA A 105 4.85 28.31 18.39
C ALA A 105 5.82 28.19 19.57
N ILE A 106 6.58 27.10 19.66
CA ILE A 106 7.52 26.86 20.77
C ILE A 106 8.55 28.00 20.91
N PRO A 107 9.33 28.38 19.88
CA PRO A 107 10.30 29.46 20.00
C PRO A 107 9.66 30.83 20.22
N VAL A 108 8.47 31.09 19.67
CA VAL A 108 7.73 32.34 19.91
C VAL A 108 7.34 32.46 21.38
N VAL A 109 6.78 31.41 21.97
CA VAL A 109 6.39 31.39 23.39
C VAL A 109 7.62 31.53 24.28
N VAL A 110 8.69 30.80 24.00
CA VAL A 110 9.95 30.88 24.77
C VAL A 110 10.56 32.29 24.66
N GLY A 111 10.63 32.86 23.46
CA GLY A 111 11.15 34.21 23.25
C GLY A 111 10.32 35.29 23.94
N ALA A 112 8.99 35.19 23.86
CA ALA A 112 8.08 36.10 24.55
C ALA A 112 8.22 35.99 26.08
N ALA A 113 8.32 34.77 26.61
CA ALA A 113 8.55 34.56 28.04
C ALA A 113 9.88 35.18 28.51
N ILE A 114 10.97 35.00 27.74
CA ILE A 114 12.27 35.62 28.05
C ILE A 114 12.18 37.15 28.03
N LEU A 115 11.46 37.73 27.08
CA LEU A 115 11.26 39.18 26.98
C LEU A 115 10.41 39.74 28.13
N LEU A 116 9.36 39.04 28.54
CA LEU A 116 8.44 39.48 29.59
C LEU A 116 8.99 39.27 31.01
N LEU A 117 9.90 38.31 31.19
CA LEU A 117 10.56 38.00 32.47
C LEU A 117 11.91 38.73 32.64
N ARG A 118 12.31 39.54 31.66
CA ARG A 118 13.51 40.39 31.73
C ARG A 118 13.20 41.74 32.34
#